data_AF-A0A952QD50-F1
#
_entry.id   AF-A0A952QD50-F1
#
_cell.length_a   1.000
_cell.length_b   1.000
_cell.length_c   1.000
_cell.angle_alpha   90.00
_cell.angle_beta   90.00
_cell.angle_gamma   90.00
#
_symmetry.space_group_name_H-M   'P 1'
#
loop_
_entity.id
_entity.type
_entity.pdbx_description
1 polymer ?
#
loop_
_entity_poly.entity_id
_entity_poly.type
_entity_poly.pdbx_seq_one_letter_code
_entity_poly.pdbx_strand_id
1 'polypeptide(L)'
;MSDRREIECWLTDMDGVLVHENRPVPGASELLQQWRDEGKPYLVLTNNSIFTPRDLSARLKASGLHVPEESIWTSALATADFLHSQMPGGSAFVIGEAGMTTALHEVGFIMTESDPDYVVVGETRNYSFEAITKAIRLIGAGSRFIVTNPDATGPSADGPLPATGAVAALITKATGKEPYVVGKPNPMMFRSAMNKIGAHSENTGMIGDRMDTDIVAGIEAGLHTILVLTGISDQAEIERYPFRPDEILNSVADLLSAEPIESDG
;
A
#
# COMPACT_ATOMS: atom_id res chain seq x y z
N MET A 1 3.43 -24.74 2.47
CA MET A 1 2.32 -23.80 2.73
C MET A 1 2.24 -23.72 4.23
N SER A 2 2.47 -22.52 4.77
CA SER A 2 2.41 -22.28 6.21
C SER A 2 0.98 -22.55 6.69
N ASP A 3 0.83 -23.16 7.85
CA ASP A 3 -0.50 -23.27 8.46
C ASP A 3 -0.91 -21.90 8.99
N ARG A 4 -2.18 -21.49 8.87
CA ARG A 4 -2.67 -20.22 9.48
C ARG A 4 -2.30 -20.13 10.97
N ARG A 5 -2.23 -21.26 11.66
CA ARG A 5 -1.84 -21.36 13.08
C ARG A 5 -0.38 -20.97 13.35
N GLU A 6 0.47 -20.98 12.34
CA GLU A 6 1.88 -20.60 12.40
C GLU A 6 2.10 -19.11 12.09
N ILE A 7 1.02 -18.35 11.80
CA ILE A 7 1.11 -16.92 11.50
C ILE A 7 1.26 -16.10 12.80
N GLU A 8 2.37 -15.39 12.88
CA GLU A 8 2.77 -14.54 14.01
C GLU A 8 2.57 -13.05 13.69
N CYS A 9 2.60 -12.68 12.41
CA CYS A 9 2.49 -11.30 11.94
C CYS A 9 1.49 -11.17 10.77
N TRP A 10 0.83 -10.00 10.66
CA TRP A 10 -0.15 -9.74 9.60
C TRP A 10 0.20 -8.51 8.75
N LEU A 11 0.15 -8.68 7.44
CA LEU A 11 -0.02 -7.59 6.49
C LEU A 11 -1.48 -7.64 6.03
N THR A 12 -2.13 -6.48 5.94
CA THR A 12 -3.51 -6.40 5.46
C THR A 12 -3.66 -5.21 4.53
N ASP A 13 -4.39 -5.38 3.44
CA ASP A 13 -4.89 -4.23 2.71
C ASP A 13 -5.89 -3.44 3.57
N MET A 14 -6.13 -2.19 3.18
CA MET A 14 -7.06 -1.28 3.84
C MET A 14 -8.43 -1.28 3.16
N ASP A 15 -8.47 -0.86 1.89
CA ASP A 15 -9.71 -0.72 1.13
C ASP A 15 -10.19 -2.11 0.67
N GLY A 16 -11.50 -2.36 0.75
CA GLY A 16 -12.09 -3.68 0.44
C GLY A 16 -11.89 -4.74 1.54
N VAL A 17 -10.92 -4.56 2.44
CA VAL A 17 -10.60 -5.51 3.52
C VAL A 17 -11.03 -5.00 4.90
N LEU A 18 -10.50 -3.85 5.33
CA LEU A 18 -10.84 -3.22 6.61
C LEU A 18 -11.95 -2.17 6.44
N VAL A 19 -11.98 -1.50 5.30
CA VAL A 19 -12.90 -0.39 5.00
C VAL A 19 -13.55 -0.59 3.63
N HIS A 20 -14.86 -0.34 3.55
CA HIS A 20 -15.61 -0.26 2.30
C HIS A 20 -16.39 1.06 2.28
N GLU A 21 -16.19 1.89 1.25
CA GLU A 21 -16.86 3.21 1.12
C GLU A 21 -16.78 4.11 2.37
N ASN A 22 -15.60 4.19 3.00
CA ASN A 22 -15.34 4.90 4.26
C ASN A 22 -16.04 4.33 5.52
N ARG A 23 -16.67 3.16 5.42
CA ARG A 23 -17.25 2.43 6.56
C ARG A 23 -16.42 1.20 6.89
N PRO A 24 -16.22 0.87 8.17
CA PRO A 24 -15.56 -0.37 8.55
C PRO A 24 -16.31 -1.58 8.00
N VAL A 25 -15.57 -2.55 7.49
CA VAL A 25 -16.10 -3.89 7.22
C VAL A 25 -16.49 -4.54 8.56
N PRO A 26 -17.66 -5.19 8.68
CA PRO A 26 -18.04 -5.89 9.90
C PRO A 26 -16.96 -6.88 10.35
N GLY A 27 -16.57 -6.83 11.63
CA GLY A 27 -15.49 -7.65 12.19
C GLY A 27 -14.09 -7.05 12.08
N ALA A 28 -13.88 -5.99 11.29
CA ALA A 28 -12.55 -5.39 11.11
C ALA A 28 -12.02 -4.73 12.39
N SER A 29 -12.88 -4.07 13.17
CA SER A 29 -12.48 -3.42 14.42
C SER A 29 -12.09 -4.44 15.48
N GLU A 30 -12.92 -5.49 15.58
CA GLU A 30 -12.72 -6.64 16.45
C GLU A 30 -11.44 -7.40 16.09
N LEU A 31 -11.14 -7.58 14.79
CA LEU A 31 -9.95 -8.28 14.35
C LEU A 31 -8.67 -7.50 14.70
N LEU A 32 -8.66 -6.19 14.45
CA LEU A 32 -7.54 -5.33 14.84
C LEU A 32 -7.35 -5.32 16.36
N GLN A 33 -8.44 -5.34 17.13
CA GLN A 33 -8.39 -5.45 18.59
C GLN A 33 -7.80 -6.80 19.02
N GLN A 34 -8.26 -7.91 18.42
CA GLN A 34 -7.74 -9.24 18.69
C GLN A 34 -6.22 -9.31 18.45
N TRP A 35 -5.71 -8.80 17.32
CA TRP A 35 -4.27 -8.80 17.07
C TRP A 35 -3.48 -7.98 18.10
N ARG A 36 -4.04 -6.87 18.59
CA ARG A 36 -3.41 -6.11 19.68
C ARG A 36 -3.40 -6.90 20.98
N ASP A 37 -4.53 -7.52 21.34
CA ASP A 37 -4.67 -8.28 22.58
C ASP A 37 -3.78 -9.54 22.59
N GLU A 38 -3.60 -10.17 21.43
CA GLU A 38 -2.69 -11.29 21.22
C GLU A 38 -1.21 -10.87 21.09
N GLY A 39 -0.92 -9.57 21.00
CA GLY A 39 0.43 -9.06 20.76
C GLY A 39 1.00 -9.40 19.38
N LYS A 40 0.14 -9.70 18.39
CA LYS A 40 0.55 -10.01 17.01
C LYS A 40 0.85 -8.73 16.24
N PRO A 41 2.10 -8.51 15.78
CA PRO A 41 2.43 -7.34 14.97
C PRO A 41 1.63 -7.33 13.67
N TYR A 42 1.17 -6.15 13.27
CA TYR A 42 0.51 -5.98 11.99
C TYR A 42 0.81 -4.65 11.31
N LEU A 43 0.72 -4.65 9.97
CA LEU A 43 0.74 -3.45 9.15
C LEU A 43 -0.46 -3.42 8.20
N VAL A 44 -1.11 -2.27 8.15
CA VAL A 44 -2.11 -1.91 7.14
C VAL A 44 -1.37 -1.29 5.95
N LEU A 45 -1.38 -2.00 4.82
CA LEU A 45 -0.77 -1.58 3.57
C LEU A 45 -1.79 -0.83 2.73
N THR A 46 -1.37 0.26 2.07
CA THR A 46 -2.23 0.96 1.11
C THR A 46 -1.41 1.62 0.01
N ASN A 47 -1.92 1.57 -1.22
CA ASN A 47 -1.33 2.29 -2.36
C ASN A 47 -1.55 3.80 -2.30
N ASN A 48 -2.37 4.30 -1.36
CA ASN A 48 -2.60 5.73 -1.16
C ASN A 48 -1.32 6.44 -0.72
N SER A 49 -0.87 7.41 -1.52
CA SER A 49 0.32 8.24 -1.21
C SER A 49 -0.01 9.69 -0.88
N ILE A 50 -1.30 10.01 -0.73
CA ILE A 50 -1.76 11.37 -0.42
C ILE A 50 -1.49 11.74 1.03
N PHE A 51 -1.81 10.82 1.94
CA PHE A 51 -1.92 11.09 3.37
C PHE A 51 -0.70 10.61 4.14
N THR A 52 -0.36 11.33 5.21
CA THR A 52 0.61 10.83 6.20
C THR A 52 -0.02 9.69 7.02
N PRO A 53 0.80 8.83 7.68
CA PRO A 53 0.28 7.83 8.62
C PRO A 53 -0.60 8.44 9.71
N ARG A 54 -0.23 9.63 10.22
CA ARG A 54 -1.03 10.42 11.15
C ARG A 54 -2.42 10.74 10.61
N ASP A 55 -2.49 11.25 9.39
CA ASP A 55 -3.76 11.62 8.76
C ASP A 55 -4.64 10.38 8.52
N LEU A 56 -4.05 9.27 8.08
CA LEU A 56 -4.76 8.01 7.87
C LEU A 56 -5.27 7.43 9.18
N SER A 57 -4.44 7.39 10.23
CA SER A 57 -4.84 6.93 11.56
C SER A 57 -6.03 7.73 12.09
N ALA A 58 -5.99 9.06 11.97
CA ALA A 58 -7.09 9.93 12.39
C ALA A 58 -8.38 9.67 11.59
N ARG A 59 -8.27 9.45 10.27
CA ARG A 59 -9.42 9.12 9.40
C ARG A 59 -10.03 7.77 9.76
N LEU A 60 -9.21 6.73 9.90
CA LEU A 60 -9.67 5.40 10.29
C LEU A 60 -10.36 5.43 11.65
N LYS A 61 -9.79 6.18 12.62
CA LYS A 61 -10.40 6.38 13.94
C LYS A 61 -11.77 7.05 13.85
N ALA A 62 -11.92 8.06 12.99
CA ALA A 62 -13.21 8.72 12.78
C ALA A 62 -14.25 7.78 12.15
N SER A 63 -13.81 6.79 11.35
CA SER A 63 -14.67 5.72 10.82
C SER A 63 -14.94 4.58 11.81
N GLY A 64 -14.28 4.55 12.98
CA GLY A 64 -14.48 3.51 14.00
C GLY A 64 -13.41 2.41 14.05
N LEU A 65 -12.30 2.58 13.32
CA LEU A 65 -11.16 1.66 13.32
C LEU A 65 -9.97 2.29 14.03
N HIS A 66 -9.49 1.65 15.09
CA HIS A 66 -8.27 2.08 15.75
C HIS A 66 -7.04 1.40 15.11
N VAL A 67 -6.31 2.15 14.29
CA VAL A 67 -5.03 1.74 13.70
C VAL A 67 -3.97 2.79 14.08
N PRO A 68 -2.96 2.42 14.90
CA PRO A 68 -1.85 3.32 15.22
C PRO A 68 -1.05 3.75 14.00
N GLU A 69 -0.37 4.91 14.06
CA GLU A 69 0.43 5.45 12.94
C GLU A 69 1.55 4.49 12.54
N GLU A 70 2.18 3.84 13.52
CA GLU A 70 3.24 2.85 13.34
C GLU A 70 2.77 1.60 12.60
N SER A 71 1.47 1.27 12.71
CA SER A 71 0.82 0.13 12.05
C SER A 71 0.37 0.44 10.61
N ILE A 72 0.76 1.58 10.04
CA ILE A 72 0.39 1.98 8.67
C ILE A 72 1.65 1.96 7.79
N TRP A 73 1.51 1.39 6.59
CA TRP A 73 2.55 1.35 5.56
C TRP A 73 2.00 1.75 4.19
N THR A 74 2.24 3.00 3.81
CA THR A 74 1.75 3.55 2.54
C THR A 74 2.76 3.34 1.41
N SER A 75 2.30 3.43 0.16
CA SER A 75 3.20 3.46 -1.00
C SER A 75 4.18 4.64 -0.96
N ALA A 76 3.83 5.74 -0.30
CA ALA A 76 4.74 6.87 -0.07
C ALA A 76 5.90 6.49 0.86
N LEU A 77 5.61 5.82 1.99
CA LEU A 77 6.63 5.33 2.92
C LEU A 77 7.53 4.27 2.25
N ALA A 78 6.92 3.31 1.56
CA ALA A 78 7.66 2.29 0.81
C ALA A 78 8.56 2.92 -0.27
N THR A 79 8.10 3.98 -0.94
CA THR A 79 8.89 4.72 -1.93
C THR A 79 10.07 5.44 -1.27
N ALA A 80 9.84 6.14 -0.16
CA ALA A 80 10.89 6.82 0.57
C ALA A 80 11.97 5.84 1.09
N ASP A 81 11.56 4.73 1.70
CA ASP A 81 12.46 3.66 2.17
C ASP A 81 13.27 3.05 1.02
N PHE A 82 12.60 2.74 -0.10
CA PHE A 82 13.27 2.28 -1.30
C PHE A 82 14.33 3.27 -1.78
N LEU A 83 13.98 4.53 -1.97
CA LEU A 83 14.92 5.54 -2.46
C LEU A 83 16.10 5.75 -1.50
N HIS A 84 15.83 5.77 -0.19
CA HIS A 84 16.88 5.83 0.83
C HIS A 84 17.85 4.66 0.73
N SER A 85 17.35 3.43 0.53
CA SER A 85 18.22 2.26 0.35
C SER A 85 19.08 2.31 -0.93
N GLN A 86 18.59 2.98 -1.98
CA GLN A 86 19.29 3.08 -3.26
C GLN A 86 20.31 4.22 -3.27
N MET A 87 19.96 5.37 -2.68
CA MET A 87 20.77 6.58 -2.67
C MET A 87 20.53 7.38 -1.38
N PRO A 88 21.20 7.04 -0.27
CA PRO A 88 21.10 7.80 0.96
C PRO A 88 21.47 9.27 0.75
N GLY A 89 20.60 10.19 1.18
CA GLY A 89 20.79 11.64 0.99
C GLY A 89 20.61 12.14 -0.45
N GLY A 90 19.97 11.33 -1.30
CA GLY A 90 19.66 11.71 -2.68
C GLY A 90 18.61 12.83 -2.78
N SER A 91 18.34 13.24 -4.02
CA SER A 91 17.40 14.31 -4.33
C SER A 91 16.25 13.86 -5.23
N ALA A 92 15.09 14.53 -5.10
CA ALA A 92 13.91 14.20 -5.89
C ALA A 92 13.09 15.43 -6.29
N PHE A 93 12.58 15.43 -7.52
CA PHE A 93 11.42 16.23 -7.89
C PHE A 93 10.15 15.40 -7.69
N VAL A 94 9.18 15.93 -6.97
CA VAL A 94 8.01 15.18 -6.50
C VAL A 94 6.73 15.81 -7.03
N ILE A 95 5.92 15.00 -7.72
CA ILE A 95 4.51 15.30 -7.95
C ILE A 95 3.73 14.43 -6.96
N GLY A 96 3.19 15.03 -5.90
CA GLY A 96 2.50 14.30 -4.85
C GLY A 96 2.11 15.23 -3.70
N GLU A 97 1.37 14.69 -2.73
CA GLU A 97 0.82 15.46 -1.60
C GLU A 97 1.68 15.29 -0.33
N ALA A 98 1.16 15.76 0.81
CA ALA A 98 1.85 15.77 2.10
C ALA A 98 2.37 14.39 2.53
N GLY A 99 1.66 13.29 2.24
CA GLY A 99 2.12 11.94 2.54
C GLY A 99 3.45 11.60 1.87
N MET A 100 3.58 11.92 0.59
CA MET A 100 4.80 11.67 -0.19
C MET A 100 5.95 12.62 0.21
N THR A 101 5.68 13.91 0.33
CA THR A 101 6.74 14.89 0.64
C THR A 101 7.28 14.73 2.06
N THR A 102 6.41 14.41 3.03
CA THR A 102 6.81 14.13 4.42
C THR A 102 7.66 12.85 4.49
N ALA A 103 7.23 11.77 3.84
CA ALA A 103 7.98 10.51 3.84
C ALA A 103 9.42 10.67 3.31
N LEU A 104 9.59 11.41 2.20
CA LEU A 104 10.93 11.69 1.65
C LEU A 104 11.77 12.56 2.58
N HIS A 105 11.16 13.59 3.17
CA HIS A 105 11.88 14.46 4.10
C HIS A 105 12.36 13.69 5.34
N GLU A 106 11.55 12.79 5.90
CA GLU A 106 11.90 11.98 7.07
C GLU A 106 13.08 11.04 6.83
N VAL A 107 13.26 10.54 5.61
CA VAL A 107 14.43 9.71 5.22
C VAL A 107 15.62 10.54 4.73
N GLY A 108 15.55 11.88 4.82
CA GLY A 108 16.64 12.80 4.50
C GLY A 108 16.82 13.13 3.03
N PHE A 109 15.79 12.93 2.19
CA PHE A 109 15.85 13.31 0.77
C PHE A 109 15.67 14.82 0.58
N ILE A 110 16.43 15.37 -0.36
CA ILE A 110 16.33 16.77 -0.75
C ILE A 110 15.30 16.90 -1.88
N MET A 111 14.22 17.63 -1.63
CA MET A 111 13.26 17.96 -2.70
C MET A 111 13.77 19.16 -3.50
N THR A 112 13.95 18.99 -4.80
CA THR A 112 14.48 20.03 -5.70
C THR A 112 13.86 19.95 -7.08
N GLU A 113 13.75 21.11 -7.73
CA GLU A 113 13.37 21.20 -9.15
C GLU A 113 14.57 21.29 -10.09
N SER A 114 15.78 21.46 -9.54
CA SER A 114 17.03 21.61 -10.28
C SER A 114 17.84 20.33 -10.20
N ASP A 115 18.00 19.66 -11.34
CA ASP A 115 18.81 18.45 -11.54
C ASP A 115 18.65 17.38 -10.44
N PRO A 116 17.42 16.88 -10.19
CA PRO A 116 17.18 15.87 -9.16
C PRO A 116 17.63 14.48 -9.63
N ASP A 117 18.05 13.65 -8.68
CA ASP A 117 18.41 12.24 -8.96
C ASP A 117 17.20 11.40 -9.39
N TYR A 118 16.02 11.72 -8.83
CA TYR A 118 14.75 11.05 -9.08
C TYR A 118 13.64 12.02 -9.45
N VAL A 119 12.73 11.56 -10.30
CA VAL A 119 11.38 12.13 -10.46
C VAL A 119 10.40 11.12 -9.89
N VAL A 120 9.68 11.52 -8.84
CA VAL A 120 8.71 10.69 -8.14
C VAL A 120 7.31 11.20 -8.44
N VAL A 121 6.47 10.31 -8.97
CA VAL A 121 5.05 10.59 -9.21
C VAL A 121 4.23 9.77 -8.24
N GLY A 122 3.64 10.47 -7.27
CA GLY A 122 2.66 9.95 -6.34
C GLY A 122 1.26 10.48 -6.64
N GLU A 123 0.31 10.00 -5.83
CA GLU A 123 -1.09 10.37 -5.97
C GLU A 123 -1.31 11.82 -5.51
N THR A 124 -2.06 12.60 -6.30
CA THR A 124 -2.43 13.98 -5.98
C THR A 124 -3.82 14.29 -6.51
N ARG A 125 -4.49 15.25 -5.85
CA ARG A 125 -5.78 15.78 -6.32
C ARG A 125 -5.62 16.90 -7.34
N ASN A 126 -4.41 17.47 -7.44
CA ASN A 126 -4.11 18.65 -8.23
C ASN A 126 -2.99 18.36 -9.23
N TYR A 127 -3.31 17.70 -10.33
CA TYR A 127 -2.37 17.54 -11.43
C TYR A 127 -2.18 18.86 -12.19
N SER A 128 -0.96 19.37 -12.18
CA SER A 128 -0.56 20.55 -12.94
C SER A 128 0.11 20.16 -14.25
N PHE A 129 -0.37 20.72 -15.36
CA PHE A 129 0.28 20.56 -16.66
C PHE A 129 1.74 21.06 -16.64
N GLU A 130 2.03 22.09 -15.84
CA GLU A 130 3.39 22.60 -15.65
C GLU A 130 4.26 21.59 -14.91
N ALA A 131 3.77 21.00 -13.82
CA ALA A 131 4.50 19.99 -13.06
C ALA A 131 4.79 18.75 -13.90
N ILE A 132 3.78 18.27 -14.66
CA ILE A 132 3.93 17.14 -15.59
C ILE A 132 4.97 17.47 -16.66
N THR A 133 4.91 18.67 -17.26
CA THR A 133 5.90 19.11 -18.25
C THR A 133 7.31 19.15 -17.68
N LYS A 134 7.45 19.61 -16.43
CA LYS A 134 8.74 19.63 -15.73
C LYS A 134 9.26 18.21 -15.49
N ALA A 135 8.43 17.31 -14.97
CA ALA A 135 8.78 15.89 -14.81
C ALA A 135 9.27 15.25 -16.12
N ILE A 136 8.56 15.46 -17.23
CA ILE A 136 8.95 14.95 -18.56
C ILE A 136 10.36 15.44 -18.94
N ARG A 137 10.64 16.72 -18.75
CA ARG A 137 11.97 17.30 -19.08
C ARG A 137 13.08 16.76 -18.20
N LEU A 138 12.83 16.64 -16.90
CA LEU A 138 13.81 16.11 -15.93
C LEU A 138 14.13 14.63 -16.22
N ILE A 139 13.10 13.81 -16.49
CA ILE A 139 13.29 12.42 -16.93
C ILE A 139 14.07 12.36 -18.25
N GLY A 140 13.74 13.24 -19.21
CA GLY A 140 14.47 13.36 -20.47
C GLY A 140 15.93 13.78 -20.31
N ALA A 141 16.24 14.52 -19.25
CA ALA A 141 17.60 14.95 -18.89
C ALA A 141 18.40 13.89 -18.09
N GLY A 142 17.75 12.83 -17.61
CA GLY A 142 18.41 11.69 -16.97
C GLY A 142 17.94 11.33 -15.57
N SER A 143 17.01 12.09 -14.98
CA SER A 143 16.44 11.75 -13.66
C SER A 143 15.72 10.40 -13.71
N ARG A 144 15.90 9.58 -12.67
CA ARG A 144 15.29 8.24 -12.58
C ARG A 144 13.81 8.35 -12.31
N PHE A 145 12.99 7.62 -13.07
CA PHE A 145 11.53 7.73 -13.00
C PHE A 145 10.92 6.71 -12.05
N ILE A 146 10.22 7.20 -11.01
CA ILE A 146 9.59 6.41 -9.95
C ILE A 146 8.11 6.75 -9.87
N VAL A 147 7.29 5.72 -9.67
CA VAL A 147 5.85 5.85 -9.47
C VAL A 147 5.45 5.11 -8.20
N THR A 148 4.64 5.75 -7.36
CA THR A 148 4.27 5.15 -6.06
C THR A 148 3.32 3.97 -6.22
N ASN A 149 2.38 4.01 -7.17
CA ASN A 149 1.44 2.92 -7.44
C ASN A 149 1.00 2.92 -8.93
N PRO A 150 0.60 1.76 -9.48
CA PRO A 150 0.22 1.65 -10.89
C PRO A 150 -1.26 1.94 -11.15
N ASP A 151 -2.04 2.34 -10.14
CA ASP A 151 -3.49 2.42 -10.24
C ASP A 151 -3.90 3.46 -11.30
N ALA A 152 -4.62 3.02 -12.34
CA ALA A 152 -5.03 3.90 -13.43
C ALA A 152 -6.17 4.84 -13.02
N THR A 153 -7.05 4.37 -12.13
CA THR A 153 -8.20 5.12 -11.64
C THR A 153 -8.33 5.02 -10.13
N GLY A 154 -8.77 6.09 -9.49
CA GLY A 154 -9.15 6.13 -8.08
C GLY A 154 -10.66 6.23 -7.88
N PRO A 155 -11.19 5.82 -6.71
CA PRO A 155 -12.61 5.93 -6.40
C PRO A 155 -13.03 7.38 -6.14
N SER A 156 -14.23 7.75 -6.60
CA SER A 156 -14.89 9.03 -6.29
C SER A 156 -16.40 8.91 -6.42
N ALA A 157 -17.14 9.78 -5.71
CA ALA A 157 -18.60 9.83 -5.74
C ALA A 157 -19.16 10.16 -7.14
N ASP A 158 -18.39 10.90 -7.94
CA ASP A 158 -18.78 11.34 -9.30
C ASP A 158 -18.32 10.36 -10.40
N GLY A 159 -17.80 9.19 -10.04
CA GLY A 159 -17.22 8.20 -10.95
C GLY A 159 -15.68 8.17 -10.93
N PRO A 160 -15.03 7.37 -11.78
CA PRO A 160 -13.59 7.14 -11.71
C PRO A 160 -12.78 8.40 -12.03
N LEU A 161 -11.81 8.71 -11.17
CA LEU A 161 -10.84 9.77 -11.39
C LEU A 161 -9.52 9.20 -11.91
N PRO A 162 -8.78 9.89 -12.79
CA PRO A 162 -7.41 9.49 -13.12
C PRO A 162 -6.55 9.43 -11.86
N ALA A 163 -5.86 8.31 -11.65
CA ALA A 163 -4.92 8.11 -10.55
C ALA A 163 -3.47 8.10 -11.05
N THR A 164 -2.54 7.79 -10.16
CA THR A 164 -1.10 7.88 -10.39
C THR A 164 -0.65 7.14 -11.66
N GLY A 165 -1.18 5.95 -11.90
CA GLY A 165 -0.86 5.12 -13.06
C GLY A 165 -1.26 5.75 -14.40
N ALA A 166 -2.37 6.49 -14.46
CA ALA A 166 -2.78 7.19 -15.68
C ALA A 166 -1.83 8.35 -16.01
N VAL A 167 -1.40 9.09 -14.99
CA VAL A 167 -0.43 10.19 -15.16
C VAL A 167 0.96 9.64 -15.47
N ALA A 168 1.35 8.53 -14.85
CA ALA A 168 2.57 7.81 -15.18
C ALA A 168 2.57 7.40 -16.66
N ALA A 169 1.48 6.79 -17.16
CA ALA A 169 1.37 6.39 -18.56
C ALA A 169 1.53 7.57 -19.53
N LEU A 170 1.00 8.74 -19.20
CA LEU A 170 1.21 9.98 -19.98
C LEU A 170 2.70 10.34 -20.04
N ILE A 171 3.38 10.37 -18.89
CA ILE A 171 4.80 10.72 -18.79
C ILE A 171 5.66 9.67 -19.50
N THR A 172 5.39 8.38 -19.31
CA THR A 172 6.02 7.26 -20.02
C THR A 172 5.92 7.46 -21.52
N LYS A 173 4.71 7.76 -22.03
CA LYS A 173 4.49 7.95 -23.46
C LYS A 173 5.25 9.14 -24.02
N ALA A 174 5.34 10.23 -23.25
CA ALA A 174 6.05 11.45 -23.65
C ALA A 174 7.58 11.30 -23.62
N THR A 175 8.11 10.48 -22.70
CA THR A 175 9.56 10.34 -22.48
C THR A 175 10.16 9.09 -23.13
N GLY A 176 9.35 8.07 -23.41
CA GLY A 176 9.81 6.73 -23.79
C GLY A 176 10.54 5.98 -22.68
N LYS A 177 10.36 6.39 -21.41
CA LYS A 177 11.00 5.81 -20.24
C LYS A 177 9.95 5.16 -19.34
N GLU A 178 10.14 3.88 -19.04
CA GLU A 178 9.28 3.16 -18.10
C GLU A 178 9.64 3.52 -16.66
N PRO A 179 8.65 3.77 -15.78
CA PRO A 179 8.89 3.98 -14.37
C PRO A 179 9.19 2.67 -13.65
N TYR A 180 9.91 2.76 -12.54
CA TYR A 180 9.85 1.72 -11.52
C TYR A 180 8.68 1.99 -10.58
N VAL A 181 7.74 1.05 -10.49
CA VAL A 181 6.56 1.13 -9.62
C VAL A 181 6.88 0.49 -8.27
N VAL A 182 6.66 1.23 -7.17
CA VAL A 182 6.99 0.78 -5.81
C VAL A 182 5.86 0.01 -5.13
N GLY A 183 4.64 0.52 -5.21
CA GLY A 183 3.47 -0.05 -4.53
C GLY A 183 2.99 -1.38 -5.11
N LYS A 184 1.93 -1.93 -4.52
CA LYS A 184 1.31 -3.20 -4.94
C LYS A 184 0.92 -3.13 -6.43
N PRO A 185 1.15 -4.18 -7.24
CA PRO A 185 1.57 -5.55 -6.91
C PRO A 185 3.07 -5.78 -6.67
N ASN A 186 3.93 -4.76 -6.60
CA ASN A 186 5.35 -5.02 -6.44
C ASN A 186 5.66 -5.66 -5.05
N PRO A 187 6.25 -6.88 -4.99
CA PRO A 187 6.54 -7.56 -3.73
C PRO A 187 7.60 -6.82 -2.89
N MET A 188 8.29 -5.83 -3.45
CA MET A 188 9.18 -4.94 -2.69
C MET A 188 8.43 -4.22 -1.57
N MET A 189 7.21 -3.72 -1.79
CA MET A 189 6.44 -3.04 -0.74
C MET A 189 6.18 -3.97 0.45
N PHE A 190 5.87 -5.24 0.20
CA PHE A 190 5.63 -6.26 1.24
C PHE A 190 6.92 -6.58 2.00
N ARG A 191 8.05 -6.72 1.30
CA ARG A 191 9.35 -6.93 1.93
C ARG A 191 9.78 -5.75 2.81
N SER A 192 9.59 -4.51 2.35
CA SER A 192 9.84 -3.33 3.18
C SER A 192 8.93 -3.27 4.42
N ALA A 193 7.66 -3.68 4.27
CA ALA A 193 6.71 -3.74 5.37
C ALA A 193 7.15 -4.78 6.42
N MET A 194 7.50 -5.99 5.99
CA MET A 194 8.03 -7.02 6.88
C MET A 194 9.30 -6.57 7.61
N ASN A 195 10.24 -5.95 6.90
CA ASN A 195 11.47 -5.42 7.52
C ASN A 195 11.16 -4.40 8.62
N LYS A 196 10.16 -3.53 8.42
CA LYS A 196 9.73 -2.54 9.43
C LYS A 196 9.31 -3.19 10.75
N ILE A 197 8.57 -4.30 10.68
CA ILE A 197 8.07 -5.02 11.87
C ILE A 197 8.96 -6.20 12.29
N GLY A 198 10.12 -6.39 11.65
CA GLY A 198 11.03 -7.49 11.93
C GLY A 198 10.43 -8.89 11.67
N ALA A 199 9.50 -8.98 10.73
CA ALA A 199 8.80 -10.23 10.41
C ALA A 199 9.53 -11.05 9.33
N HIS A 200 9.29 -12.37 9.34
CA HIS A 200 9.77 -13.29 8.30
C HIS A 200 8.60 -13.71 7.40
N SER A 201 8.87 -14.00 6.13
CA SER A 201 7.81 -14.38 5.19
C SER A 201 7.10 -15.68 5.60
N GLU A 202 7.84 -16.63 6.18
CA GLU A 202 7.33 -17.95 6.59
C GLU A 202 6.21 -17.88 7.64
N ASN A 203 6.25 -16.87 8.53
CA ASN A 203 5.30 -16.66 9.62
C ASN A 203 4.43 -15.39 9.44
N THR A 204 4.35 -14.85 8.22
CA THR A 204 3.58 -13.65 7.91
C THR A 204 2.41 -13.96 6.97
N GLY A 205 1.20 -13.54 7.37
CA GLY A 205 0.01 -13.62 6.54
C GLY A 205 -0.25 -12.31 5.79
N MET A 206 -0.75 -12.39 4.56
CA MET A 206 -1.28 -11.26 3.80
C MET A 206 -2.79 -11.41 3.59
N ILE A 207 -3.56 -10.41 3.99
CA ILE A 207 -5.01 -10.33 3.76
C ILE A 207 -5.29 -9.26 2.71
N GLY A 208 -5.95 -9.64 1.61
CA GLY A 208 -6.28 -8.73 0.50
C GLY A 208 -7.65 -9.02 -0.10
N ASP A 209 -8.15 -8.13 -0.94
CA ASP A 209 -9.39 -8.31 -1.71
C ASP A 209 -9.15 -8.38 -3.22
N ARG A 210 -7.90 -8.22 -3.67
CA ARG A 210 -7.52 -8.20 -5.08
C ARG A 210 -6.51 -9.26 -5.46
N MET A 211 -6.87 -10.07 -6.47
CA MET A 211 -5.97 -11.07 -7.06
C MET A 211 -4.74 -10.45 -7.75
N ASP A 212 -4.94 -9.33 -8.45
CA ASP A 212 -3.94 -8.65 -9.29
C ASP A 212 -2.99 -7.72 -8.52
N THR A 213 -3.26 -7.45 -7.24
CA THR A 213 -2.40 -6.64 -6.37
C THR A 213 -1.95 -7.37 -5.12
N ASP A 214 -2.87 -7.82 -4.28
CA ASP A 214 -2.53 -8.31 -2.94
C ASP A 214 -2.08 -9.76 -2.97
N ILE A 215 -2.84 -10.61 -3.65
CA ILE A 215 -2.59 -12.05 -3.66
C ILE A 215 -1.34 -12.37 -4.46
N VAL A 216 -1.20 -11.82 -5.67
CA VAL A 216 0.01 -12.04 -6.48
C VAL A 216 1.26 -11.57 -5.74
N ALA A 217 1.22 -10.39 -5.11
CA ALA A 217 2.36 -9.83 -4.41
C ALA A 217 2.67 -10.59 -3.10
N GLY A 218 1.63 -11.05 -2.39
CA GLY A 218 1.78 -11.90 -1.22
C GLY A 218 2.44 -13.23 -1.56
N ILE A 219 2.02 -13.89 -2.65
CA ILE A 219 2.64 -15.12 -3.16
C ILE A 219 4.09 -14.87 -3.55
N GLU A 220 4.38 -13.81 -4.31
CA GLU A 220 5.74 -13.47 -4.74
C GLU A 220 6.66 -13.06 -3.58
N ALA A 221 6.09 -12.56 -2.49
CA ALA A 221 6.79 -12.26 -1.24
C ALA A 221 6.91 -13.49 -0.31
N GLY A 222 6.34 -14.64 -0.68
CA GLY A 222 6.39 -15.88 0.09
C GLY A 222 5.52 -15.89 1.34
N LEU A 223 4.43 -15.12 1.34
CA LEU A 223 3.49 -14.98 2.46
C LEU A 223 2.36 -16.00 2.36
N HIS A 224 1.73 -16.30 3.49
CA HIS A 224 0.44 -17.00 3.51
C HIS A 224 -0.66 -16.04 3.09
N THR A 225 -1.38 -16.34 2.02
CA THR A 225 -2.32 -15.40 1.38
C THR A 225 -3.78 -15.74 1.66
N ILE A 226 -4.52 -14.75 2.12
CA ILE A 226 -5.95 -14.82 2.41
C ILE A 226 -6.66 -13.78 1.54
N LEU A 227 -7.52 -14.26 0.66
CA LEU A 227 -8.43 -13.40 -0.10
C LEU A 227 -9.77 -13.27 0.64
N VAL A 228 -10.22 -12.04 0.87
CA VAL A 228 -11.58 -11.78 1.37
C VAL A 228 -12.50 -11.32 0.24
N LEU A 229 -13.78 -11.71 0.30
CA LEU A 229 -14.79 -11.39 -0.72
C LEU A 229 -15.61 -10.13 -0.42
N THR A 230 -15.13 -9.27 0.49
CA THR A 230 -15.77 -7.98 0.84
C THR A 230 -15.42 -6.83 -0.10
N GLY A 231 -14.45 -7.02 -1.01
CA GLY A 231 -13.94 -6.00 -1.91
C GLY A 231 -14.20 -6.29 -3.39
N ILE A 232 -13.16 -6.21 -4.21
CA ILE A 232 -13.27 -6.24 -5.68
C ILE A 232 -13.37 -7.66 -6.26
N SER A 233 -12.57 -8.62 -5.77
CA SER A 233 -12.52 -9.96 -6.37
C SER A 233 -13.75 -10.78 -5.97
N ASP A 234 -14.34 -11.44 -6.95
CA ASP A 234 -15.37 -12.47 -6.75
C ASP A 234 -14.89 -13.84 -7.24
N GLN A 235 -15.72 -14.87 -7.08
CA GLN A 235 -15.38 -16.23 -7.49
C GLN A 235 -15.05 -16.34 -8.99
N ALA A 236 -15.73 -15.57 -9.84
CA ALA A 236 -15.50 -15.58 -11.28
C ALA A 236 -14.14 -14.93 -11.63
N GLU A 237 -13.77 -13.86 -10.93
CA GLU A 237 -12.47 -13.21 -11.08
C GLU A 237 -11.34 -14.17 -10.67
N ILE A 238 -11.47 -14.87 -9.56
CA ILE A 238 -10.49 -15.87 -9.09
C ILE A 238 -10.24 -16.94 -10.16
N GLU A 239 -11.30 -17.41 -10.84
CA GLU A 239 -11.21 -18.43 -11.88
C GLU A 239 -10.37 -18.01 -13.09
N ARG A 240 -10.22 -16.70 -13.34
CA ARG A 240 -9.44 -16.16 -14.47
C ARG A 240 -7.92 -16.24 -14.27
N TYR A 241 -7.45 -16.35 -13.03
CA TYR A 241 -6.01 -16.38 -12.73
C TYR A 241 -5.45 -17.80 -12.78
N PRO A 242 -4.15 -17.97 -13.13
CA PRO A 242 -3.48 -19.26 -13.09
C PRO A 242 -2.96 -19.64 -11.69
N PHE A 243 -3.10 -18.76 -10.69
CA PHE A 243 -2.71 -18.97 -9.30
C PHE A 243 -3.91 -18.80 -8.37
N ARG A 244 -3.80 -19.27 -7.13
CA ARG A 244 -4.85 -19.17 -6.10
C ARG A 244 -4.25 -18.64 -4.81
N PRO A 245 -5.04 -17.89 -4.01
CA PRO A 245 -4.66 -17.64 -2.63
C PRO A 245 -4.63 -18.97 -1.85
N ASP A 246 -3.95 -18.99 -0.72
CA ASP A 246 -3.95 -20.15 0.17
C ASP A 246 -5.35 -20.35 0.78
N GLU A 247 -6.06 -19.24 1.07
CA GLU A 247 -7.40 -19.25 1.66
C GLU A 247 -8.33 -18.21 1.02
N ILE A 248 -9.63 -18.53 0.98
CA ILE A 248 -10.70 -17.63 0.53
C ILE A 248 -11.73 -17.56 1.65
N LEU A 249 -12.02 -16.35 2.12
CA LEU A 249 -12.99 -16.07 3.19
C LEU A 249 -14.04 -15.07 2.73
N ASN A 250 -15.21 -15.09 3.34
CA ASN A 250 -16.25 -14.12 2.99
C ASN A 250 -15.88 -12.73 3.52
N SER A 251 -15.27 -12.66 4.70
CA SER A 251 -14.90 -11.41 5.36
C SER A 251 -13.72 -11.63 6.32
N VAL A 252 -13.06 -10.54 6.69
CA VAL A 252 -12.14 -10.49 7.84
C VAL A 252 -12.79 -10.97 9.14
N ALA A 253 -14.11 -10.90 9.27
CA ALA A 253 -14.84 -11.48 10.41
C ALA A 253 -14.61 -12.99 10.58
N ASP A 254 -14.33 -13.72 9.50
CA ASP A 254 -14.05 -15.16 9.53
C ASP A 254 -12.66 -15.50 10.10
N LEU A 255 -11.86 -14.46 10.42
CA LEU A 255 -10.56 -14.59 11.10
C LEU A 255 -10.66 -14.44 12.62
N LEU A 256 -11.82 -14.03 13.14
CA LEU A 256 -12.03 -13.86 14.57
C LEU A 256 -11.96 -15.21 15.30
N SER A 257 -11.27 -15.22 16.44
CA SER A 257 -11.24 -16.37 17.33
C SER A 257 -12.63 -16.64 17.91
N ALA A 258 -13.02 -17.92 17.95
CA ALA A 258 -14.35 -18.32 18.43
C ALA A 258 -14.53 -18.20 19.96
N GLU A 259 -13.46 -17.93 20.72
CA GLU A 259 -13.50 -17.79 22.18
C GLU A 259 -13.00 -16.40 22.62
N PRO A 260 -13.62 -15.76 23.63
CA PRO A 260 -13.12 -14.50 24.18
C PRO A 260 -11.80 -14.75 24.90
N ILE A 261 -10.79 -13.94 24.59
CA ILE A 261 -9.57 -13.85 25.41
C ILE A 261 -9.99 -13.19 26.71
N GLU A 262 -10.04 -13.94 27.82
CA GLU A 262 -10.17 -13.35 29.15
C GLU A 262 -8.94 -12.44 29.37
N SER A 263 -9.16 -11.13 29.44
CA SER A 263 -8.13 -10.21 29.87
C SER A 263 -7.91 -10.40 31.37
N ASP A 264 -6.76 -10.93 31.75
CA ASP A 264 -6.33 -10.90 33.15
C ASP A 264 -6.24 -9.43 33.60
N GLY A 265 -7.03 -9.11 34.64
CA GLY A 265 -7.16 -7.77 35.22
C GLY A 265 -6.06 -7.36 36.18
#